data_AF-A0A225URS6-F1
#
_entry.id   AF-A0A225URS6-F1
#
_cell.length_a   1.000
_cell.length_b   1.000
_cell.length_c   1.000
_cell.angle_alpha   90.00
_cell.angle_beta   90.00
_cell.angle_gamma   90.00
#
_symmetry.space_group_name_H-M   'P 1'
#
loop_
_entity.id
_entity.type
_entity.pdbx_description
1 polymer ?
#
loop_
_entity_poly.entity_id
_entity_poly.type
_entity_poly.pdbx_seq_one_letter_code
_entity_poly.pdbx_strand_id
1 'polypeptide(L)'
;MSLRDLARPNTKRAREHAARTFLKSLKEEEEVLWQYLETCMLRGNGLLILEAVVDKFGMYLAFKGGRKGKILARHSAMQYFRQAKSWML
;
A
#
# COMPACT_ATOMS: atom_id res chain seq x y z
N MET A 1 -20.51 -1.81 13.13
CA MET A 1 -19.10 -2.21 12.99
C MET A 1 -18.28 -0.98 12.72
N SER A 2 -17.37 -0.62 13.61
CA SER A 2 -16.42 0.47 13.43
C SER A 2 -15.26 0.02 12.53
N LEU A 3 -14.56 0.97 11.90
CA LEU A 3 -13.34 0.67 11.12
C LEU A 3 -12.26 0.01 11.97
N ARG A 4 -12.23 0.26 13.28
CA ARG A 4 -11.29 -0.39 14.21
C ARG A 4 -11.57 -1.88 14.35
N ASP A 5 -12.82 -2.29 14.18
CA ASP A 5 -13.24 -3.69 14.30
C ASP A 5 -12.77 -4.52 13.08
N LEU A 6 -12.42 -3.84 11.97
CA LEU A 6 -11.89 -4.45 10.75
C LEU A 6 -10.36 -4.43 10.69
N ALA A 7 -9.71 -3.68 11.59
CA ALA A 7 -8.26 -3.60 11.63
C ALA A 7 -7.69 -4.98 11.98
N ARG A 8 -6.85 -5.54 11.09
CA ARG A 8 -6.17 -6.79 11.41
C ARG A 8 -5.32 -6.59 12.67
N PRO A 9 -5.25 -7.59 13.57
CA PRO A 9 -4.36 -7.50 14.72
C PRO A 9 -2.93 -7.27 14.23
N ASN A 10 -2.23 -6.30 14.83
CA ASN A 10 -0.85 -5.90 14.50
C ASN A 10 0.18 -6.96 14.93
N THR A 11 -0.03 -8.20 14.50
CA THR A 11 0.85 -9.32 14.77
C THR A 11 2.13 -9.19 13.96
N LYS A 12 3.20 -9.84 14.42
CA LYS A 12 4.46 -9.98 13.67
C LYS A 12 4.21 -10.49 12.25
N ARG A 13 3.38 -11.52 12.10
CA ARG A 13 3.02 -12.12 10.81
C ARG A 13 2.31 -11.13 9.87
N ALA A 14 1.40 -10.31 10.40
CA ALA A 14 0.69 -9.30 9.61
C ALA A 14 1.65 -8.23 9.08
N ARG A 15 2.58 -7.75 9.93
CA ARG A 15 3.62 -6.79 9.54
C ARG A 15 4.54 -7.33 8.46
N GLU A 16 5.06 -8.53 8.66
CA GLU A 16 5.94 -9.19 7.67
C GLU A 16 5.22 -9.41 6.33
N HIS A 17 3.94 -9.79 6.36
CA HIS A 17 3.17 -9.94 5.14
C HIS A 17 2.94 -8.61 4.43
N ALA A 18 2.61 -7.54 5.16
CA ALA A 18 2.46 -6.20 4.60
C ALA A 18 3.78 -5.71 3.95
N ALA A 19 4.91 -5.87 4.64
CA ALA A 19 6.22 -5.52 4.12
C ALA A 19 6.58 -6.29 2.83
N ARG A 20 6.33 -7.61 2.81
CA ARG A 20 6.54 -8.43 1.60
C ARG A 20 5.66 -7.99 0.43
N THR A 21 4.39 -7.70 0.69
CA THR A 21 3.45 -7.23 -0.34
C THR A 21 3.85 -5.87 -0.89
N PHE A 22 4.33 -4.97 -0.03
CA PHE A 22 4.85 -3.66 -0.43
C PHE A 22 6.11 -3.77 -1.31
N LEU A 23 7.10 -4.57 -0.90
CA LEU A 23 8.29 -4.78 -1.72
C LEU A 23 7.96 -5.44 -3.06
N LYS A 24 6.97 -6.34 -3.07
CA LYS A 24 6.47 -6.96 -4.29
C LYS A 24 5.83 -5.92 -5.23
N SER A 25 5.03 -4.99 -4.72
CA SER A 25 4.39 -3.96 -5.56
C SER A 25 5.41 -3.04 -6.23
N LEU A 26 6.48 -2.68 -5.51
CA LEU A 26 7.56 -1.86 -6.07
C LEU A 26 8.24 -2.55 -7.26
N LYS A 27 8.47 -3.86 -7.14
CA LYS A 27 9.09 -4.66 -8.19
C LYS A 27 8.19 -4.90 -9.40
N GLU A 28 6.88 -5.07 -9.20
CA GLU A 28 5.93 -5.41 -10.28
C GLU A 28 5.39 -4.22 -11.07
N GLU A 29 5.32 -3.02 -10.49
CA GLU A 29 4.74 -1.84 -11.14
C GLU A 29 5.79 -0.99 -11.88
N GLU A 30 6.98 -0.80 -11.29
CA GLU A 30 7.91 0.23 -11.78
C GLU A 30 9.38 -0.24 -11.88
N GLU A 31 9.66 -1.51 -11.59
CA GLU A 31 11.04 -2.01 -11.36
C GLU A 31 11.82 -1.16 -10.35
N VAL A 32 11.13 -0.42 -9.48
CA VAL A 32 11.74 0.52 -8.55
C VAL A 32 12.40 -0.26 -7.42
N LEU A 33 13.73 -0.10 -7.30
CA LEU A 33 14.47 -0.64 -6.17
C LEU A 33 14.15 0.15 -4.90
N TRP A 34 13.94 -0.55 -3.79
CA TRP A 34 13.78 0.07 -2.46
C TRP A 34 14.90 1.09 -2.14
N GLN A 35 16.14 0.78 -2.54
CA GLN A 35 17.31 1.65 -2.34
C GLN A 35 17.19 3.00 -3.05
N TYR A 36 16.56 3.03 -4.23
CA TYR A 36 16.30 4.29 -4.95
C TYR A 36 15.31 5.14 -4.16
N LEU A 37 14.20 4.53 -3.71
CA LEU A 37 13.20 5.20 -2.90
C LEU A 37 13.74 5.75 -1.59
N GLU A 38 14.57 4.97 -0.89
CA GLU A 38 15.25 5.37 0.32
C GLU A 38 16.16 6.59 0.08
N THR A 39 16.95 6.58 -0.99
CA THR A 39 17.80 7.71 -1.38
C THR A 39 16.97 8.95 -1.68
N CYS A 40 15.85 8.81 -2.38
CA CYS A 40 14.98 9.93 -2.71
C CYS A 40 14.31 10.51 -1.45
N MET A 41 13.93 9.66 -0.48
CA MET A 41 13.34 10.12 0.78
C MET A 41 14.32 10.94 1.62
N LEU A 42 15.61 10.62 1.57
CA LEU A 42 16.68 11.32 2.30
C LEU A 42 17.06 12.69 1.70
N ARG A 43 16.74 12.96 0.42
CA ARG A 43 17.14 14.19 -0.30
C ARG A 43 16.21 15.40 -0.11
N GLY A 44 15.44 15.44 0.98
CA GLY A 44 14.65 16.63 1.37
C GLY A 44 13.19 16.67 0.91
N ASN A 45 12.75 15.71 0.08
CA ASN A 45 11.35 15.59 -0.36
C ASN A 45 10.66 14.33 0.21
N GLY A 46 11.16 13.79 1.32
CA GLY A 46 10.73 12.49 1.84
C GLY A 46 9.25 12.35 2.10
N LEU A 47 8.59 13.40 2.59
CA LEU A 47 7.14 13.38 2.81
C LEU A 47 6.34 13.24 1.50
N LEU A 48 6.68 14.02 0.47
CA LEU A 48 6.02 13.96 -0.85
C LEU A 48 6.24 12.60 -1.52
N ILE A 49 7.44 12.05 -1.39
CA ILE A 49 7.78 10.74 -1.94
C ILE A 49 7.06 9.62 -1.19
N LEU A 50 7.01 9.70 0.13
CA LEU A 50 6.26 8.75 0.95
C LEU A 50 4.77 8.78 0.60
N GLU A 51 4.16 9.96 0.46
CA GLU A 51 2.77 10.12 0.05
C GLU A 51 2.51 9.48 -1.32
N ALA A 52 3.34 9.79 -2.33
CA ALA A 52 3.19 9.22 -3.67
C ALA A 52 3.32 7.69 -3.69
N VAL A 53 4.26 7.14 -2.91
CA VAL A 53 4.50 5.70 -2.79
C VAL A 53 3.35 5.00 -2.09
N VAL A 54 2.83 5.60 -1.03
CA VAL A 54 1.67 5.11 -0.30
C VAL A 54 0.42 5.13 -1.18
N ASP A 55 0.21 6.18 -1.97
CA ASP A 55 -0.90 6.28 -2.92
C ASP A 55 -0.84 5.19 -3.99
N LYS A 56 0.35 4.97 -4.57
CA LYS A 56 0.56 3.87 -5.53
C LYS A 56 0.38 2.50 -4.88
N PHE A 57 0.85 2.31 -3.65
CA PHE A 57 0.63 1.06 -2.94
C PHE A 57 -0.86 0.80 -2.67
N GLY A 58 -1.61 1.84 -2.31
CA GLY A 58 -3.07 1.79 -2.17
C GLY A 58 -3.76 1.36 -3.47
N MET A 59 -3.34 1.91 -4.62
CA MET A 59 -3.79 1.47 -5.94
C MET A 59 -3.44 0.00 -6.21
N TYR A 60 -2.20 -0.42 -5.96
CA TYR A 60 -1.77 -1.81 -6.14
C TYR A 60 -2.64 -2.79 -5.33
N LEU A 61 -2.92 -2.47 -4.07
CA LEU A 61 -3.79 -3.28 -3.23
C LEU A 61 -5.24 -3.34 -3.75
N ALA A 62 -5.73 -2.22 -4.29
CA ALA A 62 -7.07 -2.12 -4.84
C ALA A 62 -7.23 -2.89 -6.17
N PHE A 63 -6.21 -2.93 -7.03
CA PHE A 63 -6.34 -3.52 -8.37
C PHE A 63 -5.66 -4.88 -8.53
N LYS A 64 -4.49 -5.11 -7.92
CA LYS A 64 -3.71 -6.36 -8.04
C LYS A 64 -3.76 -7.24 -6.79
N GLY A 65 -3.97 -6.66 -5.61
CA GLY A 65 -4.05 -7.38 -4.33
C GLY A 65 -5.36 -8.13 -4.05
N GLY A 66 -6.33 -8.07 -4.96
CA GLY A 66 -7.65 -8.71 -4.80
C GLY A 66 -7.59 -10.25 -4.68
N ARG A 67 -8.65 -10.85 -4.13
CA ARG A 67 -8.78 -12.33 -4.03
C ARG A 67 -8.57 -12.95 -5.41
N LYS A 68 -7.52 -13.78 -5.53
CA LYS A 68 -7.14 -14.52 -6.76
C LYS A 68 -6.68 -13.66 -7.95
N GLY A 69 -6.17 -12.45 -7.71
CA GLY A 69 -5.71 -11.56 -8.79
C GLY A 69 -6.85 -11.00 -9.65
N LYS A 70 -8.11 -11.16 -9.21
CA LYS A 70 -9.23 -10.48 -9.85
C LYS A 70 -9.19 -9.01 -9.48
N ILE A 71 -9.15 -8.18 -10.51
CA ILE A 71 -9.29 -6.73 -10.39
C ILE A 71 -10.58 -6.42 -9.63
N LEU A 72 -10.49 -5.64 -8.54
CA LEU A 72 -11.68 -5.17 -7.85
C LEU A 72 -12.47 -4.28 -8.80
N ALA A 73 -13.81 -4.39 -8.75
CA ALA A 73 -14.67 -3.44 -9.44
C ALA A 73 -14.29 -2.01 -9.02
N ARG A 74 -14.28 -1.06 -9.96
CA ARG A 74 -13.82 0.33 -9.75
C ARG A 74 -14.35 0.97 -8.46
N HIS A 75 -15.63 0.72 -8.12
CA HIS A 75 -16.25 1.21 -6.89
C HIS A 75 -15.64 0.60 -5.62
N SER A 76 -15.35 -0.70 -5.62
CA SER A 76 -14.69 -1.40 -4.51
C SER A 76 -13.23 -1.01 -4.36
N ALA A 77 -12.52 -0.79 -5.48
CA ALA A 77 -11.15 -0.29 -5.49
C ALA A 77 -11.05 1.12 -4.87
N MET A 78 -11.94 2.03 -5.30
CA MET A 78 -12.03 3.38 -4.74
C MET A 78 -12.42 3.39 -3.27
N GLN A 79 -13.33 2.52 -2.85
CA GLN A 79 -13.70 2.39 -1.44
C GLN A 79 -12.54 1.85 -0.60
N TYR A 80 -11.78 0.88 -1.11
CA TYR A 80 -10.59 0.36 -0.43
C TYR A 80 -9.51 1.43 -0.30
N PHE A 81 -9.23 2.18 -1.36
CA PHE A 81 -8.27 3.29 -1.34
C PHE A 81 -8.66 4.37 -0.32
N ARG A 82 -9.94 4.76 -0.29
CA ARG A 82 -10.47 5.71 0.72
C ARG A 82 -10.32 5.18 2.15
N GLN A 83 -10.61 3.90 2.37
CA GLN A 83 -10.45 3.27 3.69
C GLN A 83 -8.99 3.17 4.10
N ALA A 84 -8.10 2.78 3.19
CA ALA A 84 -6.67 2.70 3.44
C ALA A 84 -6.07 4.08 3.77
N LYS A 85 -6.47 5.13 3.05
CA LYS A 85 -6.11 6.51 3.38
C LYS A 85 -6.62 6.92 4.77
N SER A 86 -7.86 6.62 5.11
CA SER A 86 -8.39 6.86 6.47
C SER A 86 -7.74 6.00 7.56
N TRP A 87 -7.03 4.91 7.23
CA TRP A 87 -6.28 4.11 8.19
C TRP A 87 -4.86 4.63 8.41
N MET A 88 -4.37 5.53 7.55
CA MET A 88 -3.05 6.13 7.63
C MET A 88 -3.05 7.54 8.24
N LEU A 89 -4.23 8.12 8.46
CA LEU A 89 -4.47 9.32 9.27
C LEU A 89 -4.82 8.92 10.71
#